data_AF-A0A7V2N4N7-F1
#
_entry.id   AF-A0A7V2N4N7-F1
#
_cell.length_a   1.000
_cell.length_b   1.000
_cell.length_c   1.000
_cell.angle_alpha   90.00
_cell.angle_beta   90.00
_cell.angle_gamma   90.00
#
_symmetry.space_group_name_H-M   'P 1'
#
loop_
_entity.id
_entity.type
_entity.pdbx_description
1 polymer ?
#
loop_
_entity_poly.entity_id
_entity_poly.type
_entity_poly.pdbx_seq_one_letter_code
_entity_poly.pdbx_strand_id
1 'polypeptide(L)'
;MNPLHPATELETNADNRLFDVEHLKDGLKERSIRGGAITLTAQVARLVVRTGATVVLARLLSPEEFGIVGMVMAIAGFAFLFKDLGLSAAIVQGSHINHAQMSALFWLNALAGVMISLIVAASGPIIAAFYREPRLVPVTAALSICFVFSGLSVQQRALLQRNMRFTALAVVDIVGLASGVVVAIIAALLGAGYWALVGMDVTIPAAGMVCAWVVARWRPGWPRWRTGIRRMLAFGKDLSLYRVVNYFARSVDRMLLGRYFGSDVLGLYGRAYALFLQPMNQIVTPLATVGLPGLSRLNDDPTRYRRYYVHLVGLVAFFSMPLAVFLAVFSKEVIAVLLGSQWTEASRIFLVVATVAVILPAWQTVHLVMLSTGQSGRLLRFGFANSVLVVVSFALGLPWGAVGVAAGYAVAEYLILPAGLWYCLKGSPVRPRDFLRGVARPVAASLAMGAVLAGARYGIPGDHPFLLLPVFFVLGTLTYLLIWTSLPGGRRGLREMVGHIRLLLPARPTLGQVGHGTPNELCT
;
A
#
# COMPACT_ATOMS: atom_id res chain seq x y z
N MET A 1 34.32 49.37 0.20
CA MET A 1 34.52 47.93 0.51
C MET A 1 33.70 47.62 1.74
N ASN A 2 32.54 46.98 1.56
CA ASN A 2 31.62 46.63 2.64
C ASN A 2 31.85 45.14 2.97
N PRO A 3 32.14 44.74 4.22
CA PRO A 3 32.41 43.34 4.52
C PRO A 3 31.09 42.56 4.45
N LEU A 4 30.95 41.73 3.43
CA LEU A 4 29.86 40.77 3.35
C LEU A 4 29.99 39.76 4.50
N HIS A 5 28.86 39.54 5.17
CA HIS A 5 28.66 38.71 6.34
C HIS A 5 29.35 37.33 6.30
N PRO A 6 30.18 36.97 7.29
CA PRO A 6 30.73 35.60 7.45
C PRO A 6 29.65 34.54 7.79
N ALA A 7 28.44 34.95 8.16
CA ALA A 7 27.32 34.05 8.43
C ALA A 7 26.86 33.29 7.17
N THR A 8 26.89 33.93 6.00
CA THR A 8 26.42 33.36 4.74
C THR A 8 27.31 32.22 4.23
N GLU A 9 28.62 32.30 4.43
CA GLU A 9 29.55 31.23 4.01
C GLU A 9 29.46 29.99 4.90
N LEU A 10 29.28 30.16 6.21
CA LEU A 10 29.11 29.06 7.17
C LEU A 10 27.78 28.31 6.95
N GLU A 11 26.68 29.01 6.69
CA GLU A 11 25.40 28.38 6.34
C GLU A 11 25.48 27.63 5.01
N THR A 12 26.15 28.20 4.01
CA THR A 12 26.34 27.55 2.70
C THR A 12 27.17 26.26 2.81
N ASN A 13 28.16 26.22 3.70
CA ASN A 13 28.98 25.03 3.95
C ASN A 13 28.24 23.94 4.74
N ALA A 14 27.41 24.32 5.72
CA ALA A 14 26.58 23.38 6.47
C ALA A 14 25.45 22.77 5.61
N ASP A 15 24.83 23.58 4.75
CA ASP A 15 23.81 23.10 3.81
C ASP A 15 24.39 22.18 2.76
N ASN A 16 25.58 22.46 2.20
CA ASN A 16 26.22 21.58 1.22
C ASN A 16 26.50 20.17 1.79
N ARG A 17 26.82 20.03 3.08
CA ARG A 17 26.99 18.72 3.75
C ARG A 17 25.70 17.88 3.78
N LEU A 18 24.52 18.49 3.74
CA LEU A 18 23.24 17.78 3.73
C LEU A 18 22.92 17.16 2.36
N PHE A 19 23.55 17.64 1.28
CA PHE A 19 23.33 17.16 -0.08
C PHE A 19 24.41 16.18 -0.56
N ASP A 20 25.56 16.21 0.09
CA ASP A 20 26.69 15.34 -0.18
C ASP A 20 26.45 13.92 0.38
N VAL A 21 26.54 12.94 -0.52
CA VAL A 21 26.33 11.52 -0.22
C VAL A 21 27.65 10.75 -0.04
N GLU A 22 28.81 11.41 -0.11
CA GLU A 22 30.10 10.73 0.05
C GLU A 22 30.28 10.06 1.41
N HIS A 23 29.74 10.68 2.48
CA HIS A 23 29.71 10.10 3.83
C HIS A 23 28.86 8.82 3.96
N LEU A 24 28.14 8.43 2.91
CA LEU A 24 27.36 7.18 2.85
C LEU A 24 28.14 6.01 2.25
N LYS A 25 29.32 6.25 1.65
CA LYS A 25 30.15 5.18 1.05
C LYS A 25 30.67 4.21 2.11
N ASP A 26 30.96 4.70 3.32
CA ASP A 26 31.37 3.89 4.47
C ASP A 26 30.17 3.21 5.15
N GLY A 27 30.25 1.90 5.36
CA GLY A 27 29.21 1.14 6.09
C GLY A 27 27.86 1.03 5.37
N LEU A 28 27.83 1.26 4.05
CA LEU A 28 26.61 1.25 3.23
C LEU A 28 25.77 -0.03 3.41
N LYS A 29 26.42 -1.20 3.50
CA LYS A 29 25.76 -2.49 3.71
C LYS A 29 25.04 -2.53 5.06
N GLU A 30 25.70 -2.11 6.14
CA GLU A 30 25.12 -2.11 7.49
C GLU A 30 23.98 -1.09 7.61
N ARG A 31 24.16 0.12 7.09
CA ARG A 31 23.12 1.16 7.07
C ARG A 31 21.90 0.73 6.25
N SER A 32 22.11 0.03 5.13
CA SER A 32 21.02 -0.50 4.31
C SER A 32 20.25 -1.62 5.02
N ILE A 33 20.94 -2.55 5.69
CA ILE A 33 20.31 -3.64 6.45
C ILE A 33 19.52 -3.07 7.64
N ARG A 34 20.15 -2.20 8.43
CA ARG A 34 19.50 -1.54 9.58
C ARG A 34 18.32 -0.68 9.13
N GLY A 35 18.49 0.07 8.04
CA GLY A 35 17.43 0.87 7.41
C GLY A 35 16.25 0.03 6.94
N GLY A 36 16.52 -1.12 6.33
CA GLY A 36 15.50 -2.10 5.94
C GLY A 36 14.72 -2.64 7.15
N ALA A 37 15.43 -3.06 8.20
CA ALA A 37 14.80 -3.55 9.44
C ALA A 37 13.92 -2.48 10.11
N ILE A 38 14.42 -1.25 10.24
CA ILE A 38 13.65 -0.11 10.79
C ILE A 38 12.40 0.15 9.95
N THR A 39 12.54 0.13 8.62
CA THR A 39 11.41 0.38 7.71
C THR A 39 10.34 -0.69 7.86
N LEU A 40 10.72 -1.97 7.95
CA LEU A 40 9.79 -3.08 8.19
C LEU A 40 9.08 -2.94 9.54
N THR A 41 9.82 -2.71 10.62
CA THR A 41 9.23 -2.50 11.96
C THR A 41 8.27 -1.31 11.96
N ALA A 42 8.63 -0.20 11.34
CA ALA A 42 7.77 0.98 11.22
C ALA A 42 6.53 0.72 10.35
N GLN A 43 6.63 -0.10 9.30
CA GLN A 43 5.46 -0.51 8.51
C GLN A 43 4.50 -1.37 9.33
N VAL A 44 4.99 -2.34 10.09
CA VAL A 44 4.18 -3.18 10.98
C VAL A 44 3.52 -2.32 12.07
N ALA A 45 4.28 -1.43 12.72
CA ALA A 45 3.74 -0.52 13.73
C ALA A 45 2.61 0.36 13.16
N ARG A 46 2.80 0.94 11.97
CA ARG A 46 1.76 1.74 11.29
C ARG A 46 0.54 0.91 10.93
N LEU A 47 0.74 -0.33 10.48
CA LEU A 47 -0.36 -1.24 10.17
C LEU A 47 -1.19 -1.51 11.43
N VAL A 48 -0.54 -1.86 12.55
CA VAL A 48 -1.21 -2.13 13.82
C VAL A 48 -1.97 -0.90 14.33
N VAL A 49 -1.31 0.27 14.39
CA VAL A 49 -1.94 1.51 14.87
C VAL A 49 -3.12 1.92 13.97
N ARG A 50 -2.96 1.86 12.64
CA ARG A 50 -4.02 2.24 11.70
C ARG A 50 -5.21 1.28 11.74
N THR A 51 -4.95 -0.02 11.84
CA THR A 51 -6.02 -1.02 11.98
C THR A 51 -6.72 -0.86 13.31
N GLY A 52 -5.99 -0.70 14.42
CA GLY A 52 -6.57 -0.44 15.74
C GLY A 52 -7.41 0.82 15.78
N ALA A 53 -6.93 1.92 15.20
CA ALA A 53 -7.70 3.15 15.07
C ALA A 53 -8.96 2.94 14.23
N THR A 54 -8.88 2.17 13.14
CA THR A 54 -10.04 1.84 12.32
C THR A 54 -11.08 1.04 13.11
N VAL A 55 -10.65 0.06 13.91
CA VAL A 55 -11.54 -0.74 14.78
C VAL A 55 -12.23 0.15 15.81
N VAL A 56 -11.49 1.03 16.49
CA VAL A 56 -12.04 1.95 17.49
C VAL A 56 -13.02 2.93 16.84
N LEU A 57 -12.62 3.59 15.76
CA LEU A 57 -13.46 4.56 15.05
C LEU A 57 -14.68 3.90 14.40
N ALA A 58 -14.56 2.67 13.90
CA ALA A 58 -15.70 1.92 13.36
C ALA A 58 -16.76 1.61 14.41
N ARG A 59 -16.39 1.50 15.69
CA ARG A 59 -17.35 1.31 16.78
C ARG A 59 -17.96 2.62 17.27
N LEU A 60 -17.24 3.74 17.15
CA LEU A 60 -17.72 5.07 17.55
C LEU A 60 -18.54 5.76 16.46
N LEU A 61 -18.32 5.42 15.19
CA LEU A 61 -18.92 6.08 14.04
C LEU A 61 -19.75 5.11 13.20
N SER A 62 -20.82 5.63 12.61
CA SER A 62 -21.73 4.93 11.72
C SER A 62 -21.13 4.70 10.31
N PRO A 63 -21.65 3.74 9.54
CA PRO A 63 -21.21 3.55 8.15
C PRO A 63 -21.44 4.79 7.28
N GLU A 64 -22.52 5.54 7.50
CA GLU A 64 -22.81 6.80 6.82
C GLU A 64 -21.65 7.81 6.91
N GLU A 65 -21.09 7.99 8.11
CA GLU A 65 -20.01 8.96 8.36
C GLU A 65 -18.72 8.57 7.63
N PHE A 66 -18.41 7.28 7.59
CA PHE A 66 -17.33 6.74 6.76
C PHE A 66 -17.61 6.90 5.26
N GLY A 67 -18.87 6.77 4.88
CA GLY A 67 -19.36 6.98 3.52
C GLY A 67 -19.13 8.39 3.01
N ILE A 68 -19.44 9.41 3.83
CA ILE A 68 -19.25 10.83 3.49
C ILE A 68 -17.78 11.10 3.12
N VAL A 69 -16.84 10.69 3.98
CA VAL A 69 -15.40 10.84 3.68
C VAL A 69 -15.00 9.97 2.49
N GLY A 70 -15.57 8.76 2.37
CA GLY A 70 -15.38 7.87 1.24
C GLY A 70 -15.78 8.47 -0.12
N MET A 71 -16.89 9.22 -0.18
CA MET A 71 -17.37 9.93 -1.38
C MET A 71 -16.35 10.98 -1.82
N VAL A 72 -15.88 11.81 -0.90
CA VAL A 72 -14.85 12.81 -1.21
C VAL A 72 -13.58 12.12 -1.68
N MET A 73 -13.13 11.08 -0.99
CA MET A 73 -11.92 10.34 -1.38
C MET A 73 -12.04 9.55 -2.68
N ALA A 74 -13.25 9.27 -3.19
CA ALA A 74 -13.47 8.61 -4.48
C ALA A 74 -13.31 9.57 -5.67
N ILE A 75 -13.63 10.85 -5.48
CA ILE A 75 -13.48 11.88 -6.53
C ILE A 75 -12.21 12.72 -6.30
N ALA A 76 -12.01 13.31 -5.13
CA ALA A 76 -10.84 14.13 -4.85
C ALA A 76 -9.56 13.29 -4.64
N GLY A 77 -9.70 11.98 -4.44
CA GLY A 77 -8.55 11.12 -4.12
C GLY A 77 -7.50 11.04 -5.22
N PHE A 78 -7.87 11.24 -6.50
CA PHE A 78 -6.88 11.24 -7.59
C PHE A 78 -5.91 12.41 -7.48
N ALA A 79 -6.31 13.52 -6.85
CA ALA A 79 -5.43 14.67 -6.64
C ALA A 79 -4.22 14.30 -5.76
N PHE A 80 -4.35 13.28 -4.89
CA PHE A 80 -3.21 12.75 -4.11
C PHE A 80 -2.15 12.06 -4.96
N LEU A 81 -2.45 11.69 -6.22
CA LEU A 81 -1.45 11.17 -7.14
C LEU A 81 -0.44 12.24 -7.57
N PHE A 82 -0.84 13.51 -7.50
CA PHE A 82 -0.02 14.66 -7.90
C PHE A 82 0.69 15.33 -6.72
N LYS A 83 0.53 14.81 -5.49
CA LYS A 83 1.00 15.46 -4.26
C LYS A 83 2.51 15.75 -4.20
N ASP A 84 3.32 14.99 -4.93
CA ASP A 84 4.77 15.19 -4.98
C ASP A 84 5.32 15.32 -6.41
N LEU A 85 4.43 15.33 -7.42
CA LEU A 85 4.74 15.41 -8.86
C LEU A 85 5.84 14.45 -9.34
N GLY A 86 6.10 13.35 -8.61
CA GLY A 86 7.22 12.44 -8.88
C GLY A 86 8.61 13.01 -8.54
N LEU A 87 8.68 14.21 -7.94
CA LEU A 87 9.92 14.92 -7.64
C LEU A 87 10.73 14.28 -6.52
N SER A 88 10.07 13.59 -5.58
CA SER A 88 10.74 12.82 -4.52
C SER A 88 11.72 11.78 -5.09
N ALA A 89 11.30 11.05 -6.14
CA ALA A 89 12.13 10.01 -6.76
C ALA A 89 13.32 10.63 -7.53
N ALA A 90 13.09 11.75 -8.21
CA ALA A 90 14.15 12.46 -8.92
C ALA A 90 15.24 12.99 -7.97
N ILE A 91 14.86 13.43 -6.76
CA ILE A 91 15.81 13.90 -5.74
C ILE A 91 16.61 12.73 -5.15
N VAL A 92 15.98 11.59 -4.90
CA VAL A 92 16.68 10.41 -4.35
C VAL A 92 17.67 9.84 -5.37
N GLN A 93 17.36 9.89 -6.67
CA GLN A 93 18.21 9.31 -7.73
C GLN A 93 19.30 10.26 -8.26
N GLY A 94 19.17 11.57 -8.11
CA GLY A 94 20.14 12.52 -8.66
C GLY A 94 21.52 12.41 -8.01
N SER A 95 22.59 12.24 -8.79
CA SER A 95 23.96 12.14 -8.24
C SER A 95 24.43 13.44 -7.58
N HIS A 96 24.14 14.58 -8.19
CA HIS A 96 24.47 15.92 -7.66
C HIS A 96 23.22 16.79 -7.60
N ILE A 97 22.85 17.20 -6.39
CA ILE A 97 21.76 18.16 -6.16
C ILE A 97 22.33 19.28 -5.29
N ASN A 98 22.11 20.52 -5.68
CA ASN A 98 22.52 21.68 -4.90
C ASN A 98 21.33 22.29 -4.14
N HIS A 99 21.63 23.11 -3.13
CA HIS A 99 20.63 23.80 -2.31
C HIS A 99 19.63 24.63 -3.16
N ALA A 100 20.10 25.26 -4.24
CA ALA A 100 19.25 26.09 -5.10
C ALA A 100 18.21 25.26 -5.90
N GLN A 101 18.60 24.06 -6.37
CA GLN A 101 17.69 23.10 -6.98
C GLN A 101 16.66 22.61 -5.97
N MET A 102 17.10 22.24 -4.76
CA MET A 102 16.20 21.78 -3.71
C MET A 102 15.18 22.86 -3.31
N SER A 103 15.63 24.11 -3.18
CA SER A 103 14.77 25.25 -2.84
C SER A 103 13.76 25.54 -3.95
N ALA A 104 14.17 25.52 -5.22
CA ALA A 104 13.24 25.69 -6.33
C ALA A 104 12.22 24.55 -6.42
N LEU A 105 12.63 23.30 -6.18
CA LEU A 105 11.73 22.15 -6.10
C LEU A 105 10.78 22.22 -4.90
N PHE A 106 11.22 22.80 -3.78
CA PHE A 106 10.36 23.06 -2.62
C PHE A 106 9.25 24.04 -2.97
N TRP A 107 9.60 25.22 -3.49
CA TRP A 107 8.62 26.24 -3.84
C TRP A 107 7.67 25.78 -4.94
N LEU A 108 8.15 24.97 -5.89
CA LEU A 108 7.29 24.35 -6.89
C LEU A 108 6.24 23.41 -6.27
N ASN A 109 6.64 22.54 -5.33
CA ASN A 109 5.71 21.64 -4.64
C ASN A 109 4.77 22.38 -3.68
N ALA A 110 5.25 23.42 -3.01
CA ALA A 110 4.40 24.27 -2.17
C ALA A 110 3.32 24.97 -3.01
N LEU A 111 3.71 25.59 -4.13
CA LEU A 111 2.78 26.23 -5.06
C LEU A 111 1.80 25.21 -5.66
N ALA A 112 2.29 24.05 -6.10
CA ALA A 112 1.43 22.98 -6.61
C ALA A 112 0.45 22.49 -5.54
N GLY A 113 0.88 22.32 -4.29
CA GLY A 113 0.02 21.94 -3.18
C GLY A 113 -1.09 22.96 -2.91
N VAL A 114 -0.79 24.26 -2.94
CA VAL A 114 -1.79 25.33 -2.83
C VAL A 114 -2.75 25.33 -4.02
N MET A 115 -2.25 25.26 -5.24
CA MET A 115 -3.09 25.23 -6.45
C MET A 115 -4.02 24.02 -6.47
N ILE A 116 -3.52 22.83 -6.14
CA ILE A 116 -4.33 21.61 -6.05
C ILE A 116 -5.35 21.73 -4.92
N SER A 117 -4.98 22.28 -3.76
CA SER A 117 -5.91 22.53 -2.66
C SER A 117 -7.05 23.45 -3.10
N LEU A 118 -6.76 24.56 -3.76
CA LEU A 118 -7.78 25.49 -4.27
C LEU A 118 -8.69 24.83 -5.31
N ILE A 119 -8.13 24.08 -6.26
CA ILE A 119 -8.91 23.35 -7.28
C ILE A 119 -9.83 22.32 -6.61
N VAL A 120 -9.31 21.54 -5.66
CA VAL A 120 -10.10 20.53 -4.95
C VAL A 120 -11.19 21.20 -4.11
N ALA A 121 -10.89 22.25 -3.34
CA ALA A 121 -11.87 22.99 -2.57
C ALA A 121 -12.98 23.57 -3.47
N ALA A 122 -12.62 24.18 -4.60
CA ALA A 122 -13.57 24.71 -5.59
C ALA A 122 -14.41 23.62 -6.28
N SER A 123 -13.92 22.37 -6.33
CA SER A 123 -14.69 21.23 -6.83
C SER A 123 -15.75 20.72 -5.85
N GLY A 124 -15.73 21.17 -4.59
CA GLY A 124 -16.66 20.75 -3.53
C GLY A 124 -18.14 20.81 -3.93
N PRO A 125 -18.65 21.93 -4.47
CA PRO A 125 -20.03 22.03 -4.95
C PRO A 125 -20.36 21.05 -6.08
N ILE A 126 -19.42 20.78 -6.99
CA ILE A 126 -19.60 19.82 -8.08
C ILE A 126 -19.70 18.40 -7.52
N ILE A 127 -18.84 18.05 -6.56
CA ILE A 127 -18.86 16.76 -5.86
C ILE A 127 -20.17 16.58 -5.08
N ALA A 128 -20.59 17.60 -4.35
CA ALA A 128 -21.85 17.61 -3.60
C ALA A 128 -23.07 17.45 -4.52
N ALA A 129 -23.09 18.17 -5.65
CA ALA A 129 -24.14 18.06 -6.65
C ALA A 129 -24.18 16.68 -7.32
N PHE A 130 -23.00 16.11 -7.62
CA PHE A 130 -22.90 14.76 -8.16
C PHE A 130 -23.53 13.76 -7.19
N TYR A 131 -23.09 13.70 -5.94
CA TYR A 131 -23.61 12.74 -4.95
C TYR A 131 -24.98 13.09 -4.36
N ARG A 132 -25.49 14.30 -4.61
CA ARG A 132 -26.68 14.87 -3.94
C ARG A 132 -26.51 14.95 -2.42
N GLU A 133 -25.31 15.31 -1.96
CA GLU A 133 -24.95 15.39 -0.55
C GLU A 133 -24.26 16.72 -0.22
N PRO A 134 -25.00 17.71 0.33
CA PRO A 134 -24.45 19.05 0.63
C PRO A 134 -23.29 19.03 1.64
N ARG A 135 -23.24 18.05 2.55
CA ARG A 135 -22.16 17.92 3.54
C ARG A 135 -20.78 17.75 2.89
N LEU A 136 -20.71 17.32 1.63
CA LEU A 136 -19.43 17.15 0.91
C LEU A 136 -18.70 18.46 0.60
N VAL A 137 -19.39 19.61 0.57
CA VAL A 137 -18.73 20.91 0.29
C VAL A 137 -17.70 21.26 1.38
N PRO A 138 -18.08 21.37 2.68
CA PRO A 138 -17.13 21.68 3.73
C PRO A 138 -16.09 20.56 3.95
N VAL A 139 -16.48 19.29 3.76
CA VAL A 139 -15.54 18.16 3.89
C VAL A 139 -14.47 18.20 2.81
N THR A 140 -14.85 18.45 1.55
CA THR A 140 -13.89 18.60 0.44
C THR A 140 -12.95 19.77 0.69
N ALA A 141 -13.48 20.93 1.12
CA ALA A 141 -12.67 22.09 1.43
C ALA A 141 -11.65 21.80 2.56
N ALA A 142 -12.09 21.15 3.65
CA ALA A 142 -11.23 20.78 4.76
C ALA A 142 -10.14 19.78 4.34
N LEU A 143 -10.48 18.71 3.62
CA LEU A 143 -9.51 17.72 3.15
C LEU A 143 -8.53 18.27 2.10
N SER A 144 -8.90 19.34 1.39
CA SER A 144 -8.00 19.96 0.40
C SER A 144 -6.73 20.52 1.04
N ILE A 145 -6.75 20.93 2.32
CA ILE A 145 -5.57 21.49 3.00
C ILE A 145 -4.43 20.47 3.12
N CYS A 146 -4.74 19.17 3.06
CA CYS A 146 -3.77 18.09 3.08
C CYS A 146 -2.74 18.20 1.94
N PHE A 147 -3.12 18.80 0.80
CA PHE A 147 -2.21 19.04 -0.32
C PHE A 147 -1.16 20.11 0.00
N VAL A 148 -1.53 21.14 0.77
CA VAL A 148 -0.60 22.17 1.24
C VAL A 148 0.44 21.56 2.19
N PHE A 149 -0.02 20.82 3.20
CA PHE A 149 0.89 20.15 4.15
C PHE A 149 1.80 19.13 3.47
N SER A 150 1.28 18.41 2.46
CA SER A 150 2.08 17.50 1.64
C SER A 150 3.15 18.28 0.86
N GLY A 151 2.77 19.32 0.11
CA GLY A 151 3.69 20.13 -0.68
C GLY A 151 4.85 20.72 0.14
N LEU A 152 4.55 21.19 1.37
CA LEU A 152 5.54 21.74 2.30
C LEU A 152 6.44 20.67 2.95
N SER A 153 6.10 19.39 2.89
CA SER A 153 6.87 18.31 3.55
C SER A 153 7.62 17.39 2.60
N VAL A 154 7.30 17.42 1.29
CA VAL A 154 7.91 16.55 0.27
C VAL A 154 9.44 16.61 0.30
N GLN A 155 10.01 17.82 0.32
CA GLN A 155 11.46 18.00 0.26
C GLN A 155 12.18 17.63 1.55
N GLN A 156 11.56 17.87 2.71
CA GLN A 156 12.09 17.43 3.99
C GLN A 156 12.20 15.90 4.03
N ARG A 157 11.13 15.21 3.59
CA ARG A 157 11.10 13.75 3.50
C ARG A 157 12.10 13.21 2.47
N ALA A 158 12.21 13.85 1.30
CA ALA A 158 13.16 13.44 0.26
C ALA A 158 14.62 13.54 0.73
N LEU A 159 14.99 14.57 1.50
CA LEU A 159 16.34 14.69 2.09
C LEU A 159 16.61 13.60 3.13
N LEU A 160 15.65 13.34 4.02
CA LEU A 160 15.79 12.26 5.00
C LEU A 160 15.95 10.89 4.31
N GLN A 161 15.21 10.65 3.23
CA GLN A 161 15.31 9.42 2.44
C GLN A 161 16.65 9.32 1.70
N ARG A 162 17.09 10.39 1.05
CA ARG A 162 18.38 10.47 0.35
C ARG A 162 19.55 10.19 1.29
N ASN A 163 19.52 10.75 2.49
CA ASN A 163 20.55 10.55 3.51
C ASN A 163 20.39 9.26 4.33
N MET A 164 19.54 8.32 3.87
CA MET A 164 19.30 7.02 4.52
C MET A 164 18.87 7.14 6.00
N ARG A 165 18.26 8.26 6.39
CA ARG A 165 17.76 8.53 7.75
C ARG A 165 16.38 7.90 7.96
N PHE A 166 16.26 6.60 7.76
CA PHE A 166 14.98 5.87 7.83
C PHE A 166 14.31 5.93 9.21
N THR A 167 15.09 6.02 10.29
CA THR A 167 14.52 6.23 11.64
C THR A 167 13.78 7.56 11.73
N ALA A 168 14.34 8.63 11.15
CA ALA A 168 13.68 9.93 11.14
C ALA A 168 12.37 9.89 10.35
N LEU A 169 12.36 9.23 9.18
CA LEU A 169 11.14 9.02 8.41
C LEU A 169 10.09 8.21 9.18
N ALA A 170 10.52 7.14 9.85
CA ALA A 170 9.64 6.32 10.68
C ALA A 170 9.02 7.13 11.82
N VAL A 171 9.80 7.96 12.52
CA VAL A 171 9.31 8.86 13.59
C VAL A 171 8.30 9.85 13.02
N VAL A 172 8.59 10.50 11.90
CA VAL A 172 7.67 11.43 11.23
C VAL A 172 6.33 10.77 10.92
N ASP A 173 6.35 9.55 10.38
CA ASP A 173 5.13 8.84 10.01
C ASP A 173 4.34 8.34 11.23
N ILE A 174 5.02 7.86 12.28
CA ILE A 174 4.38 7.37 13.51
C ILE A 174 3.79 8.53 14.31
N VAL A 175 4.52 9.65 14.46
CA VAL A 175 4.02 10.84 15.16
C VAL A 175 2.81 11.42 14.44
N GLY A 176 2.86 11.52 13.10
CA GLY A 176 1.70 11.94 12.30
C GLY A 176 0.49 11.04 12.52
N LEU A 177 0.68 9.72 12.39
CA LEU A 177 -0.40 8.74 12.59
C LEU A 177 -0.96 8.78 14.02
N ALA A 178 -0.12 8.76 15.04
CA ALA A 178 -0.55 8.79 16.44
C ALA A 178 -1.33 10.07 16.77
N SER A 179 -0.84 11.23 16.32
CA SER A 179 -1.51 12.51 16.53
C SER A 179 -2.89 12.53 15.87
N GLY A 180 -2.98 12.04 14.64
CA GLY A 180 -4.26 11.94 13.93
C GLY A 180 -5.25 10.99 14.60
N VAL A 181 -4.79 9.83 15.07
CA VAL A 181 -5.64 8.87 15.79
C VAL A 181 -6.17 9.47 17.10
N VAL A 182 -5.32 10.18 17.85
CA VAL A 182 -5.73 10.85 19.09
C VAL A 182 -6.80 11.90 18.79
N VAL A 183 -6.58 12.77 17.79
CA VAL A 183 -7.57 13.77 17.38
C VAL A 183 -8.88 13.12 16.95
N ALA A 184 -8.82 12.05 16.17
CA ALA A 184 -10.00 11.33 15.69
C ALA A 184 -10.82 10.74 16.83
N ILE A 185 -10.18 10.04 17.77
CA ILE A 185 -10.87 9.40 18.89
C ILE A 185 -11.49 10.46 19.80
N ILE A 186 -10.76 11.53 20.14
CA ILE A 186 -11.30 12.63 20.94
C ILE A 186 -12.49 13.27 20.23
N ALA A 187 -12.37 13.61 18.96
CA ALA A 187 -13.46 14.19 18.19
C ALA A 187 -14.69 13.27 18.09
N ALA A 188 -14.48 11.96 17.92
CA ALA A 188 -15.56 10.98 17.89
C ALA A 188 -16.27 10.87 19.25
N LEU A 189 -15.52 10.86 20.36
CA LEU A 189 -16.07 10.86 21.72
C LEU A 189 -16.86 12.13 22.05
N LEU A 190 -16.49 13.27 21.45
CA LEU A 190 -17.22 14.53 21.54
C LEU A 190 -18.43 14.61 20.59
N GLY A 191 -18.72 13.56 19.82
CA GLY A 191 -19.85 13.53 18.90
C GLY A 191 -19.67 14.34 17.62
N ALA A 192 -18.43 14.61 17.19
CA ALA A 192 -18.15 15.36 15.95
C ALA A 192 -18.49 14.58 14.66
N GLY A 193 -18.83 13.29 14.80
CA GLY A 193 -19.24 12.43 13.70
C GLY A 193 -18.18 12.27 12.61
N TYR A 194 -18.56 12.47 11.34
CA TYR A 194 -17.61 12.39 10.22
C TYR A 194 -16.43 13.37 10.32
N TRP A 195 -16.55 14.47 11.09
CA TRP A 195 -15.42 15.39 11.34
C TRP A 195 -14.28 14.73 12.13
N ALA A 196 -14.53 13.66 12.87
CA ALA A 196 -13.47 12.87 13.49
C ALA A 196 -12.52 12.26 12.45
N LEU A 197 -13.08 11.76 11.35
CA LEU A 197 -12.31 11.19 10.24
C LEU A 197 -11.59 12.27 9.44
N VAL A 198 -12.28 13.40 9.17
CA VAL A 198 -11.65 14.55 8.50
C VAL A 198 -10.50 15.09 9.34
N GLY A 199 -10.70 15.24 10.64
CA GLY A 199 -9.67 15.66 11.60
C GLY A 199 -8.47 14.72 11.61
N MET A 200 -8.72 13.40 11.54
CA MET A 200 -7.66 12.40 11.38
C MET A 200 -6.83 12.64 10.12
N ASP A 201 -7.50 12.70 8.96
CA ASP A 201 -6.86 12.80 7.65
C ASP A 201 -6.13 14.14 7.43
N VAL A 202 -6.55 15.20 8.11
CA VAL A 202 -5.88 16.51 8.12
C VAL A 202 -4.70 16.54 9.10
N THR A 203 -4.86 15.97 10.30
CA THR A 203 -3.84 16.01 11.35
C THR A 203 -2.61 15.17 10.99
N ILE A 204 -2.79 14.01 10.35
CA ILE A 204 -1.66 13.15 9.95
C ILE A 204 -0.63 13.89 9.09
N PRO A 205 -0.99 14.50 7.95
CA PRO A 205 -0.04 15.25 7.14
C PRO A 205 0.42 16.55 7.82
N ALA A 206 -0.42 17.21 8.63
CA ALA A 206 -0.02 18.42 9.37
C ALA A 206 1.09 18.14 10.40
N ALA A 207 0.84 17.19 11.33
CA ALA A 207 1.81 16.79 12.34
C ALA A 207 3.06 16.14 11.70
N GLY A 208 2.86 15.35 10.64
CA GLY A 208 3.96 14.80 9.85
C GLY A 208 4.82 15.88 9.18
N MET A 209 4.20 16.95 8.66
CA MET A 209 4.93 18.10 8.12
C MET A 209 5.76 18.77 9.22
N VAL A 210 5.15 19.15 10.34
CA VAL A 210 5.85 19.81 11.46
C VAL A 210 7.04 18.95 11.93
N CYS A 211 6.81 17.66 12.15
CA CYS A 211 7.87 16.74 12.57
C CYS A 211 8.98 16.62 11.51
N ALA A 212 8.64 16.56 10.22
CA ALA A 212 9.63 16.50 9.15
C ALA A 212 10.53 17.73 9.12
N TRP A 213 9.96 18.94 9.28
CA TRP A 213 10.73 20.18 9.35
C TRP A 213 11.69 20.23 10.55
N VAL A 214 11.23 19.78 11.72
CA VAL A 214 12.06 19.72 12.94
C VAL A 214 13.22 18.75 12.79
N VAL A 215 12.98 17.57 12.19
CA VAL A 215 13.99 16.48 12.14
C VAL A 215 14.96 16.64 10.95
N ALA A 216 14.49 17.16 9.82
CA ALA A 216 15.32 17.37 8.64
C ALA A 216 16.28 18.57 8.83
N ARG A 217 15.87 19.60 9.59
CA ARG A 217 16.64 20.81 9.89
C ARG A 217 17.09 21.63 8.66
N TRP A 218 16.65 21.26 7.47
CA TRP A 218 16.90 22.01 6.24
C TRP A 218 15.83 23.08 6.04
N ARG A 219 16.24 24.27 5.59
CA ARG A 219 15.32 25.37 5.27
C ARG A 219 15.46 25.75 3.78
N PRO A 220 14.35 25.97 3.06
CA PRO A 220 14.39 26.39 1.67
C PRO A 220 14.86 27.84 1.58
N GLY A 221 15.87 28.09 0.74
CA GLY A 221 16.23 29.44 0.30
C GLY A 221 15.31 29.97 -0.79
N TRP A 222 15.66 31.13 -1.35
CA TRP A 222 14.94 31.72 -2.48
C TRP A 222 15.08 30.85 -3.76
N PRO A 223 14.00 30.64 -4.53
CA PRO A 223 14.02 29.75 -5.68
C PRO A 223 14.86 30.31 -6.82
N ARG A 224 15.79 29.51 -7.34
CA ARG A 224 16.53 29.80 -8.59
C ARG A 224 16.09 28.84 -9.69
N TRP A 225 15.23 29.32 -10.59
CA TRP A 225 14.53 28.49 -11.59
C TRP A 225 15.41 27.98 -12.75
N ARG A 226 16.56 28.60 -13.02
CA ARG A 226 17.47 28.23 -14.12
C ARG A 226 18.37 27.01 -13.84
N THR A 227 17.98 26.13 -12.92
CA THR A 227 18.85 25.09 -12.35
C THR A 227 18.65 23.67 -12.91
N GLY A 228 18.07 23.52 -14.10
CA GLY A 228 17.98 22.23 -14.79
C GLY A 228 16.83 21.31 -14.36
N ILE A 229 15.84 21.83 -13.62
CA ILE A 229 14.69 21.09 -13.06
C ILE A 229 13.78 20.47 -14.15
N ARG A 230 13.84 20.96 -15.40
CA ARG A 230 13.02 20.46 -16.52
C ARG A 230 13.18 18.96 -16.78
N ARG A 231 14.39 18.41 -16.61
CA ARG A 231 14.64 16.97 -16.75
C ARG A 231 13.98 16.16 -15.62
N MET A 232 13.96 16.70 -14.40
CA MET A 232 13.30 16.08 -13.24
C MET A 232 11.77 16.11 -13.39
N LEU A 233 11.22 17.19 -13.95
CA LEU A 233 9.78 17.31 -14.24
C LEU A 233 9.33 16.38 -15.37
N ALA A 234 10.16 16.20 -16.40
CA ALA A 234 9.86 15.27 -17.49
C ALA A 234 9.78 13.80 -17.02
N PHE A 235 10.52 13.42 -15.97
CA PHE A 235 10.43 12.09 -15.36
C PHE A 235 9.12 11.88 -14.60
N GLY A 236 8.61 12.92 -13.92
CA GLY A 236 7.38 12.83 -13.12
C GLY A 236 6.10 12.67 -13.94
N LYS A 237 6.07 13.19 -15.19
CA LYS A 237 4.84 13.23 -16.01
C LYS A 237 4.36 11.84 -16.44
N ASP A 238 5.27 10.97 -16.91
CA ASP A 238 4.90 9.68 -17.51
C ASP A 238 4.44 8.69 -16.43
N LEU A 239 5.05 8.78 -15.24
CA LEU A 239 4.64 8.02 -14.07
C LEU A 239 3.28 8.48 -13.51
N SER A 240 3.00 9.78 -13.57
CA SER A 240 1.74 10.35 -13.09
C SER A 240 0.55 9.91 -13.96
N LEU A 241 0.71 9.91 -15.29
CA LEU A 241 -0.36 9.53 -16.22
C LEU A 241 -0.81 8.07 -16.03
N TYR A 242 0.12 7.14 -15.82
CA TYR A 242 -0.20 5.73 -15.55
C TYR A 242 -1.00 5.55 -14.25
N ARG A 243 -0.68 6.32 -13.21
CA ARG A 243 -1.37 6.26 -11.91
C ARG A 243 -2.81 6.76 -12.01
N VAL A 244 -3.07 7.78 -12.83
CA VAL A 244 -4.42 8.35 -13.01
C VAL A 244 -5.38 7.33 -13.61
N VAL A 245 -4.97 6.65 -14.69
CA VAL A 245 -5.82 5.65 -15.37
C VAL A 245 -6.22 4.52 -14.39
N ASN A 246 -5.26 4.01 -13.62
CA ASN A 246 -5.51 2.96 -12.65
C ASN A 246 -6.38 3.41 -11.47
N TYR A 247 -6.30 4.67 -11.07
CA TYR A 247 -7.08 5.19 -9.96
C TYR A 247 -8.57 5.25 -10.29
N PHE A 248 -8.95 5.81 -11.45
CA PHE A 248 -10.35 5.90 -11.84
C PHE A 248 -10.97 4.51 -12.01
N ALA A 249 -10.25 3.58 -12.65
CA ALA A 249 -10.71 2.20 -12.79
C ALA A 249 -11.06 1.53 -11.45
N ARG A 250 -10.38 1.89 -10.36
CA ARG A 250 -10.60 1.33 -9.02
C ARG A 250 -11.45 2.18 -8.09
N SER A 251 -11.92 3.34 -8.56
CA SER A 251 -12.73 4.27 -7.77
C SER A 251 -14.15 4.42 -8.32
N VAL A 252 -14.40 3.93 -9.55
CA VAL A 252 -15.73 3.97 -10.18
C VAL A 252 -16.76 3.21 -9.36
N ASP A 253 -16.43 2.09 -8.72
CA ASP A 253 -17.31 1.38 -7.80
C ASP A 253 -17.81 2.29 -6.68
N ARG A 254 -16.91 3.01 -6.03
CA ARG A 254 -17.23 3.95 -4.95
C ARG A 254 -18.02 5.15 -5.46
N MET A 255 -17.71 5.62 -6.66
CA MET A 255 -18.45 6.70 -7.32
C MET A 255 -19.90 6.30 -7.60
N LEU A 256 -20.11 5.12 -8.20
CA LEU A 256 -21.43 4.59 -8.51
C LEU A 256 -22.23 4.30 -7.24
N LEU A 257 -21.64 3.61 -6.26
CA LEU A 257 -22.34 3.27 -5.01
C LEU A 257 -22.74 4.52 -4.23
N GLY A 258 -21.84 5.50 -4.07
CA GLY A 258 -22.21 6.75 -3.40
C GLY A 258 -23.31 7.51 -4.16
N ARG A 259 -23.27 7.53 -5.50
CA ARG A 259 -24.22 8.29 -6.33
C ARG A 259 -25.64 7.74 -6.29
N TYR A 260 -25.77 6.42 -6.28
CA TYR A 260 -27.07 5.74 -6.40
C TYR A 260 -27.62 5.26 -5.07
N PHE A 261 -26.77 4.92 -4.11
CA PHE A 261 -27.17 4.33 -2.82
C PHE A 261 -26.79 5.18 -1.60
N GLY A 262 -26.11 6.32 -1.79
CA GLY A 262 -25.76 7.23 -0.71
C GLY A 262 -24.53 6.79 0.10
N SER A 263 -24.27 7.53 1.19
CA SER A 263 -23.06 7.38 2.00
C SER A 263 -23.08 6.10 2.84
N ASP A 264 -24.21 5.69 3.39
CA ASP A 264 -24.31 4.49 4.23
C ASP A 264 -23.82 3.22 3.50
N VAL A 265 -24.38 2.93 2.33
CA VAL A 265 -24.00 1.79 1.49
C VAL A 265 -22.54 1.88 1.04
N LEU A 266 -22.06 3.09 0.70
CA LEU A 266 -20.65 3.28 0.35
C LEU A 266 -19.72 3.03 1.54
N GLY A 267 -20.12 3.43 2.75
CA GLY A 267 -19.38 3.18 3.98
C GLY A 267 -19.23 1.69 4.26
N LEU A 268 -20.34 0.95 4.21
CA LEU A 268 -20.37 -0.51 4.35
C LEU A 268 -19.44 -1.18 3.31
N TYR A 269 -19.59 -0.81 2.03
CA TYR A 269 -18.78 -1.35 0.94
C TYR A 269 -17.28 -1.02 1.10
N GLY A 270 -16.96 0.25 1.36
CA GLY A 270 -15.60 0.73 1.48
C GLY A 270 -14.84 0.06 2.63
N ARG A 271 -15.51 -0.16 3.77
CA ARG A 271 -14.91 -0.83 4.93
C ARG A 271 -14.74 -2.32 4.73
N ALA A 272 -15.74 -3.01 4.17
CA ALA A 272 -15.61 -4.42 3.79
C ALA A 272 -14.41 -4.63 2.84
N TYR A 273 -14.30 -3.80 1.80
CA TYR A 273 -13.24 -3.88 0.82
C TYR A 273 -11.85 -3.57 1.41
N ALA A 274 -11.74 -2.51 2.22
CA ALA A 274 -10.48 -2.12 2.86
C ALA A 274 -9.99 -3.18 3.85
N LEU A 275 -10.88 -3.69 4.69
CA LEU A 275 -10.55 -4.70 5.70
C LEU A 275 -10.02 -5.99 5.07
N PHE A 276 -10.53 -6.35 3.89
CA PHE A 276 -10.09 -7.52 3.16
C PHE A 276 -8.77 -7.29 2.41
N LEU A 277 -8.70 -6.25 1.58
CA LEU A 277 -7.55 -6.07 0.69
C LEU A 277 -6.29 -5.58 1.40
N GLN A 278 -6.43 -4.91 2.55
CA GLN A 278 -5.27 -4.40 3.28
C GLN A 278 -4.28 -5.50 3.66
N PRO A 279 -4.66 -6.60 4.36
CA PRO A 279 -3.75 -7.71 4.62
C PRO A 279 -3.26 -8.42 3.36
N MET A 280 -4.09 -8.54 2.31
CA MET A 280 -3.66 -9.15 1.03
C MET A 280 -2.52 -8.37 0.37
N ASN A 281 -2.61 -7.04 0.35
CA ASN A 281 -1.56 -6.18 -0.22
C ASN A 281 -0.24 -6.25 0.56
N GLN A 282 -0.28 -6.56 1.87
CA GLN A 282 0.94 -6.78 2.68
C GLN A 282 1.68 -8.06 2.30
N ILE A 283 0.99 -9.05 1.72
CA ILE A 283 1.60 -10.28 1.20
C ILE A 283 2.21 -10.01 -0.18
N VAL A 284 1.47 -9.34 -1.07
CA VAL A 284 1.89 -9.15 -2.48
C VAL A 284 3.06 -8.18 -2.62
N THR A 285 3.07 -7.06 -1.88
CA THR A 285 4.03 -5.97 -2.11
C THR A 285 5.50 -6.37 -1.90
N PRO A 286 5.88 -7.04 -0.79
CA PRO A 286 7.26 -7.50 -0.60
C PRO A 286 7.69 -8.50 -1.66
N LEU A 287 6.78 -9.40 -2.06
CA LEU A 287 7.04 -10.43 -3.07
C LEU A 287 7.23 -9.83 -4.46
N ALA A 288 6.49 -8.79 -4.82
CA ALA A 288 6.70 -8.05 -6.06
C ALA A 288 8.09 -7.37 -6.11
N THR A 289 8.57 -6.86 -4.96
CA THR A 289 9.87 -6.15 -4.85
C THR A 289 11.05 -7.09 -5.12
N VAL A 290 10.98 -8.35 -4.68
CA VAL A 290 12.04 -9.35 -4.90
C VAL A 290 11.82 -10.15 -6.19
N GLY A 291 10.56 -10.38 -6.55
CA GLY A 291 10.18 -11.21 -7.70
C GLY A 291 10.55 -10.61 -9.05
N LEU A 292 10.38 -9.29 -9.23
CA LEU A 292 10.69 -8.62 -10.49
C LEU A 292 12.19 -8.68 -10.87
N PRO A 293 13.14 -8.31 -9.99
CA PRO A 293 14.57 -8.47 -10.29
C PRO A 293 14.98 -9.93 -10.50
N GLY A 294 14.41 -10.86 -9.71
CA GLY A 294 14.68 -12.29 -9.83
C GLY A 294 14.27 -12.84 -11.20
N LEU A 295 13.06 -12.51 -11.67
CA LEU A 295 12.58 -12.90 -13.00
C LEU A 295 13.44 -12.28 -14.11
N SER A 296 13.79 -10.99 -13.99
CA SER A 296 14.55 -10.28 -15.03
C SER A 296 15.96 -10.85 -15.24
N ARG A 297 16.62 -11.32 -14.18
CA ARG A 297 17.94 -11.98 -14.26
C ARG A 297 17.89 -13.38 -14.87
N LEU A 298 16.72 -13.99 -14.94
CA LEU A 298 16.51 -15.34 -15.47
C LEU A 298 15.95 -15.33 -16.90
N ASN A 299 15.84 -14.16 -17.55
CA ASN A 299 15.28 -14.04 -18.90
C ASN A 299 16.00 -14.92 -19.93
N ASP A 300 17.30 -15.13 -19.76
CA ASP A 300 18.13 -15.94 -20.68
C ASP A 300 18.00 -17.46 -20.46
N ASP A 301 17.36 -17.92 -19.37
CA ASP A 301 17.09 -19.34 -19.10
C ASP A 301 15.57 -19.56 -18.89
N PRO A 302 14.81 -19.86 -19.97
CA PRO A 302 13.37 -20.06 -19.92
C PRO A 302 12.93 -21.13 -18.92
N THR A 303 13.76 -22.14 -18.66
CA THR A 303 13.43 -23.25 -17.78
C THR A 303 13.55 -22.83 -16.31
N ARG A 304 14.63 -22.14 -15.95
CA ARG A 304 14.80 -21.57 -14.60
C ARG A 304 13.78 -20.46 -14.34
N TYR A 305 13.51 -19.62 -15.34
CA TYR A 305 12.48 -18.58 -15.27
C TYR A 305 11.12 -19.17 -14.89
N ARG A 306 10.68 -20.21 -15.61
CA ARG A 306 9.39 -20.87 -15.36
C ARG A 306 9.32 -21.47 -13.95
N ARG A 307 10.37 -22.15 -13.49
CA ARG A 307 10.41 -22.72 -12.14
C ARG A 307 10.33 -21.63 -11.07
N TYR A 308 11.10 -20.55 -11.24
CA TYR A 308 11.09 -19.43 -10.32
C TYR A 308 9.72 -18.74 -10.27
N TYR A 309 9.07 -18.53 -11.42
CA TYR A 309 7.71 -18.00 -11.47
C TYR A 309 6.69 -18.89 -10.76
N VAL A 310 6.69 -20.20 -11.02
CA VAL A 310 5.78 -21.15 -10.33
C VAL A 310 5.99 -21.11 -8.82
N HIS A 311 7.25 -21.00 -8.38
CA HIS A 311 7.58 -20.85 -6.96
C HIS A 311 7.04 -19.54 -6.38
N LEU A 312 7.23 -18.40 -7.07
CA LEU A 312 6.69 -17.10 -6.65
C LEU A 312 5.17 -17.11 -6.51
N VAL A 313 4.46 -17.62 -7.52
CA VAL A 313 2.99 -17.75 -7.51
C VAL A 313 2.55 -18.64 -6.36
N GLY A 314 3.22 -19.78 -6.18
CA GLY A 314 2.92 -20.71 -5.08
C GLY A 314 3.13 -20.09 -3.71
N LEU A 315 4.14 -19.23 -3.55
CA LEU A 315 4.42 -18.53 -2.30
C LEU A 315 3.35 -17.48 -2.00
N VAL A 316 2.96 -16.66 -2.98
CA VAL A 316 1.85 -15.71 -2.83
C VAL A 316 0.56 -16.45 -2.44
N ALA A 317 0.21 -17.47 -3.23
CA ALA A 317 -1.00 -18.26 -3.03
C ALA A 317 -1.02 -18.99 -1.68
N PHE A 318 0.14 -19.48 -1.21
CA PHE A 318 0.26 -20.18 0.06
C PHE A 318 -0.15 -19.33 1.26
N PHE A 319 0.11 -18.02 1.23
CA PHE A 319 -0.29 -17.11 2.30
C PHE A 319 -1.66 -16.48 2.05
N SER A 320 -1.95 -16.09 0.81
CA SER A 320 -3.17 -15.32 0.52
C SER A 320 -4.43 -16.16 0.53
N MET A 321 -4.41 -17.37 -0.04
CA MET A 321 -5.59 -18.21 -0.20
C MET A 321 -6.18 -18.75 1.11
N PRO A 322 -5.39 -19.33 2.05
CA PRO A 322 -5.98 -19.80 3.30
C PRO A 322 -6.51 -18.63 4.13
N LEU A 323 -5.81 -17.49 4.13
CA LEU A 323 -6.31 -16.29 4.79
C LEU A 323 -7.62 -15.81 4.16
N ALA A 324 -7.72 -15.80 2.83
CA ALA A 324 -8.94 -15.38 2.15
C ALA A 324 -10.13 -16.31 2.46
N VAL A 325 -9.92 -17.63 2.45
CA VAL A 325 -10.97 -18.61 2.79
C VAL A 325 -11.35 -18.51 4.27
N PHE A 326 -10.39 -18.33 5.19
CA PHE A 326 -10.68 -18.12 6.60
C PHE A 326 -11.57 -16.89 6.81
N LEU A 327 -11.20 -15.76 6.19
CA LEU A 327 -11.99 -14.53 6.26
C LEU A 327 -13.37 -14.69 5.63
N ALA A 328 -13.52 -15.49 4.57
CA ALA A 328 -14.83 -15.80 3.99
C ALA A 328 -15.72 -16.57 4.97
N VAL A 329 -15.21 -17.67 5.54
CA VAL A 329 -15.94 -18.55 6.46
C VAL A 329 -16.39 -17.78 7.71
N PHE A 330 -15.51 -16.96 8.28
CA PHE A 330 -15.79 -16.18 9.49
C PHE A 330 -16.17 -14.72 9.20
N SER A 331 -16.71 -14.42 8.02
CA SER A 331 -17.02 -13.06 7.58
C SER A 331 -17.90 -12.29 8.57
N LYS A 332 -18.93 -12.95 9.13
CA LYS A 332 -19.84 -12.36 10.12
C LYS A 332 -19.11 -12.06 11.44
N GLU A 333 -18.38 -13.03 11.97
CA GLU A 333 -17.65 -12.91 13.23
C GLU A 333 -16.52 -11.88 13.14
N VAL A 334 -15.77 -11.86 12.03
CA VAL A 334 -14.70 -10.90 11.78
C VAL A 334 -15.26 -9.47 11.75
N ILE A 335 -16.37 -9.24 11.05
CA ILE A 335 -17.01 -7.92 10.99
C ILE A 335 -17.58 -7.51 12.36
N ALA A 336 -18.25 -8.43 13.07
CA ALA A 336 -18.79 -8.15 14.40
C ALA A 336 -17.68 -7.81 15.42
N VAL A 337 -16.55 -8.51 15.38
CA VAL A 337 -15.42 -8.27 16.28
C VAL A 337 -14.65 -7.01 15.90
N LEU A 338 -14.35 -6.80 14.62
CA LEU A 338 -13.49 -5.70 14.20
C LEU A 338 -14.25 -4.38 14.02
N LEU A 339 -15.47 -4.40 13.51
CA LEU A 339 -16.23 -3.18 13.22
C LEU A 339 -17.39 -2.96 14.20
N GLY A 340 -18.02 -4.04 14.69
CA GLY A 340 -19.17 -3.98 15.61
C GLY A 340 -20.50 -4.33 14.95
N SER A 341 -21.57 -4.34 15.73
CA SER A 341 -22.92 -4.78 15.30
C SER A 341 -23.54 -3.88 14.23
N GLN A 342 -23.24 -2.58 14.22
CA GLN A 342 -23.71 -1.63 13.20
C GLN A 342 -23.19 -1.90 11.78
N TRP A 343 -22.23 -2.84 11.62
CA TRP A 343 -21.64 -3.20 10.34
C TRP A 343 -22.13 -4.54 9.79
N THR A 344 -23.18 -5.12 10.36
CA THR A 344 -23.64 -6.47 10.01
C THR A 344 -23.90 -6.64 8.51
N GLU A 345 -24.46 -5.63 7.83
CA GLU A 345 -24.70 -5.68 6.37
C GLU A 345 -23.39 -5.69 5.55
N ALA A 346 -22.30 -5.15 6.08
CA ALA A 346 -20.99 -5.23 5.44
C ALA A 346 -20.45 -6.67 5.38
N SER A 347 -20.94 -7.59 6.22
CA SER A 347 -20.51 -9.00 6.22
C SER A 347 -20.82 -9.71 4.89
N ARG A 348 -21.96 -9.39 4.26
CA ARG A 348 -22.33 -9.98 2.96
C ARG A 348 -21.41 -9.49 1.85
N ILE A 349 -21.10 -8.18 1.85
CA ILE A 349 -20.16 -7.58 0.90
C ILE A 349 -18.76 -8.19 1.13
N PHE A 350 -18.33 -8.29 2.39
CA PHE A 350 -17.05 -8.87 2.78
C PHE A 350 -16.89 -10.32 2.30
N LEU A 351 -17.94 -11.14 2.44
CA LEU A 351 -17.98 -12.51 1.92
C LEU A 351 -17.78 -12.56 0.41
N VAL A 352 -18.47 -11.71 -0.36
CA VAL A 352 -18.34 -11.69 -1.83
C VAL A 352 -16.94 -11.24 -2.26
N VAL A 353 -16.42 -10.17 -1.64
CA VAL A 353 -15.04 -9.70 -1.90
C VAL A 353 -14.01 -10.79 -1.56
N ALA A 354 -14.26 -11.58 -0.53
CA ALA A 354 -13.38 -12.67 -0.13
C ALA A 354 -13.16 -13.70 -1.24
N THR A 355 -14.20 -13.98 -2.04
CA THR A 355 -14.10 -14.93 -3.15
C THR A 355 -13.04 -14.49 -4.16
N VAL A 356 -13.11 -13.23 -4.62
CA VAL A 356 -12.16 -12.64 -5.59
C VAL A 356 -10.74 -12.70 -5.06
N ALA A 357 -10.59 -12.40 -3.79
CA ALA A 357 -9.29 -12.28 -3.16
C ALA A 357 -8.60 -13.64 -2.90
N VAL A 358 -9.30 -14.77 -3.08
CA VAL A 358 -8.64 -16.08 -3.18
C VAL A 358 -7.67 -16.08 -4.36
N ILE A 359 -8.08 -15.61 -5.54
CA ILE A 359 -7.25 -15.71 -6.75
C ILE A 359 -6.47 -14.43 -7.08
N LEU A 360 -7.03 -13.26 -6.72
CA LEU A 360 -6.51 -11.95 -7.15
C LEU A 360 -5.01 -11.73 -6.81
N PRO A 361 -4.50 -12.05 -5.60
CA PRO A 361 -3.09 -11.87 -5.28
C PRO A 361 -2.17 -12.71 -6.16
N ALA A 362 -2.54 -13.98 -6.42
CA ALA A 362 -1.81 -14.85 -7.32
C ALA A 362 -1.88 -14.30 -8.75
N TRP A 363 -3.07 -13.89 -9.22
CA TRP A 363 -3.28 -13.32 -10.54
C TRP A 363 -2.39 -12.09 -10.81
N GLN A 364 -2.22 -11.22 -9.82
CA GLN A 364 -1.35 -10.03 -9.94
C GLN A 364 0.13 -10.35 -10.22
N THR A 365 0.60 -11.58 -9.93
CA THR A 365 1.99 -11.98 -10.25
C THR A 365 2.25 -12.06 -11.76
N VAL A 366 1.22 -12.21 -12.58
CA VAL A 366 1.32 -12.20 -14.05
C VAL A 366 1.83 -10.85 -14.55
N HIS A 367 1.51 -9.75 -13.85
CA HIS A 367 2.06 -8.43 -14.17
C HIS A 367 3.58 -8.41 -14.06
N LEU A 368 4.17 -9.16 -13.11
CA LEU A 368 5.62 -9.25 -12.96
C LEU A 368 6.27 -9.87 -14.19
N VAL A 369 5.64 -10.89 -14.80
CA VAL A 369 6.13 -11.54 -16.02
C VAL A 369 6.16 -10.56 -17.19
N MET A 370 5.10 -9.75 -17.34
CA MET A 370 5.05 -8.76 -18.41
C MET A 370 6.11 -7.67 -18.21
N LEU A 371 6.35 -7.26 -16.96
CA LEU A 371 7.37 -6.25 -16.65
C LEU A 371 8.79 -6.79 -16.84
N SER A 372 9.12 -7.99 -16.34
CA SER A 372 10.46 -8.57 -16.46
C SER A 372 10.84 -8.92 -17.91
N THR A 373 9.86 -9.26 -18.74
CA THR A 373 10.08 -9.55 -20.18
C THR A 373 9.97 -8.33 -21.08
N GLY A 374 9.85 -7.11 -20.52
CA GLY A 374 9.81 -5.86 -21.28
C GLY A 374 8.48 -5.60 -22.02
N GLN A 375 7.41 -6.31 -21.69
CA GLN A 375 6.08 -6.22 -22.33
C GLN A 375 5.18 -5.16 -21.68
N SER A 376 5.73 -4.03 -21.24
CA SER A 376 5.00 -2.95 -20.55
C SER A 376 3.84 -2.38 -21.40
N GLY A 377 4.04 -2.24 -22.72
CA GLY A 377 2.97 -1.80 -23.63
C GLY A 377 1.78 -2.75 -23.69
N ARG A 378 2.01 -4.07 -23.54
CA ARG A 378 0.93 -5.05 -23.47
C ARG A 378 0.20 -4.99 -22.13
N LEU A 379 0.94 -4.75 -21.04
CA LEU A 379 0.36 -4.57 -19.71
C LEU A 379 -0.58 -3.37 -19.67
N LEU A 380 -0.20 -2.28 -20.34
CA LEU A 380 -1.07 -1.09 -20.49
C LEU A 380 -2.36 -1.42 -21.23
N ARG A 381 -2.29 -2.11 -22.39
CA ARG A 381 -3.48 -2.51 -23.16
C ARG A 381 -4.39 -3.45 -22.36
N PHE A 382 -3.80 -4.43 -21.68
CA PHE A 382 -4.55 -5.33 -20.78
C PHE A 382 -5.22 -4.56 -19.66
N GLY A 383 -4.49 -3.66 -18.99
CA GLY A 383 -5.02 -2.81 -17.92
C GLY A 383 -6.20 -1.96 -18.36
N PHE A 384 -6.15 -1.38 -19.57
CA PHE A 384 -7.28 -0.63 -20.13
C PHE A 384 -8.49 -1.53 -20.40
N ALA A 385 -8.29 -2.68 -21.06
CA ALA A 385 -9.38 -3.63 -21.32
C ALA A 385 -10.01 -4.16 -20.02
N ASN A 386 -9.18 -4.53 -19.03
CA ASN A 386 -9.64 -4.95 -17.70
C ASN A 386 -10.41 -3.84 -16.98
N SER A 387 -9.95 -2.59 -17.09
CA SER A 387 -10.63 -1.44 -16.48
C SER A 387 -12.03 -1.25 -17.07
N VAL A 388 -12.17 -1.33 -18.40
CA VAL A 388 -13.48 -1.24 -19.06
C VAL A 388 -14.39 -2.39 -18.61
N LEU A 389 -13.88 -3.63 -18.58
CA LEU A 389 -14.66 -4.78 -18.13
C LEU A 389 -15.14 -4.62 -16.68
N VAL A 390 -14.25 -4.17 -15.79
CA VAL A 390 -14.57 -3.94 -14.37
C VAL A 390 -15.59 -2.81 -14.20
N VAL A 391 -15.47 -1.71 -14.95
CA VAL A 391 -16.45 -0.61 -14.93
C VAL A 391 -17.82 -1.09 -15.42
N VAL A 392 -17.86 -1.86 -16.50
CA VAL A 392 -19.11 -2.46 -17.01
C VAL A 392 -19.70 -3.42 -15.99
N SER A 393 -18.88 -4.24 -15.32
CA SER A 393 -19.37 -5.19 -14.32
C SER A 393 -19.90 -4.50 -13.06
N PHE A 394 -19.32 -3.37 -12.65
CA PHE A 394 -19.89 -2.52 -11.61
C PHE A 394 -21.25 -1.95 -12.02
N ALA A 395 -21.37 -1.45 -13.25
CA ALA A 395 -22.63 -0.90 -13.76
C ALA A 395 -23.72 -1.98 -13.85
N LEU A 396 -23.36 -3.18 -14.33
CA LEU A 396 -24.28 -4.33 -14.39
C LEU A 396 -24.66 -4.82 -12.98
N GLY A 397 -23.75 -4.78 -12.00
CA GLY A 397 -24.02 -5.17 -10.62
C GLY A 397 -24.85 -4.17 -9.82
N LEU A 398 -24.95 -2.92 -10.29
CA LEU A 398 -25.59 -1.81 -9.59
C LEU A 398 -27.07 -2.06 -9.18
N PRO A 399 -27.92 -2.73 -9.98
CA PRO A 399 -29.31 -3.01 -9.60
C PRO A 399 -29.46 -3.86 -8.33
N TRP A 400 -28.44 -4.64 -7.98
CA TRP A 400 -28.42 -5.47 -6.76
C TRP A 400 -27.64 -4.84 -5.60
N GLY A 401 -27.41 -3.52 -5.65
CA GLY A 401 -26.74 -2.76 -4.60
C GLY A 401 -25.25 -3.11 -4.45
N ALA A 402 -24.69 -2.85 -3.27
CA ALA A 402 -23.27 -3.08 -3.01
C ALA A 402 -22.83 -4.54 -3.14
N VAL A 403 -23.70 -5.49 -2.77
CA VAL A 403 -23.43 -6.93 -2.95
C VAL A 403 -23.37 -7.26 -4.44
N GLY A 404 -24.29 -6.70 -5.24
CA GLY A 404 -24.29 -6.82 -6.69
C GLY A 404 -23.03 -6.27 -7.35
N VAL A 405 -22.59 -5.07 -6.96
CA VAL A 405 -21.34 -4.46 -7.46
C VAL A 405 -20.12 -5.32 -7.11
N ALA A 406 -20.04 -5.83 -5.88
CA ALA A 406 -18.98 -6.74 -5.46
C ALA A 406 -19.02 -8.08 -6.24
N ALA A 407 -20.21 -8.61 -6.49
CA ALA A 407 -20.38 -9.87 -7.24
C ALA A 407 -20.06 -9.69 -8.72
N GLY A 408 -20.46 -8.58 -9.34
CA GLY A 408 -20.11 -8.22 -10.71
C GLY A 408 -18.59 -8.12 -10.89
N TYR A 409 -17.90 -7.49 -9.94
CA TYR A 409 -16.44 -7.47 -9.90
C TYR A 409 -15.84 -8.87 -9.81
N ALA A 410 -16.36 -9.71 -8.90
CA ALA A 410 -15.91 -11.07 -8.73
C ALA A 410 -16.02 -11.89 -10.02
N VAL A 411 -17.21 -11.87 -10.62
CA VAL A 411 -17.50 -12.59 -11.87
C VAL A 411 -16.59 -12.09 -12.99
N ALA A 412 -16.40 -10.77 -13.12
CA ALA A 412 -15.51 -10.20 -14.13
C ALA A 412 -14.06 -10.67 -14.00
N GLU A 413 -13.51 -10.67 -12.77
CA GLU A 413 -12.13 -11.12 -12.51
C GLU A 413 -11.96 -12.63 -12.78
N TYR A 414 -12.96 -13.45 -12.45
CA TYR A 414 -12.92 -14.87 -12.80
C TYR A 414 -13.09 -15.12 -14.30
N LEU A 415 -13.94 -14.35 -14.98
CA LEU A 415 -14.20 -14.47 -16.41
C LEU A 415 -12.99 -14.04 -17.24
N ILE A 416 -12.30 -12.98 -16.83
CA ILE A 416 -11.10 -12.50 -17.54
C ILE A 416 -9.89 -13.38 -17.27
N LEU A 417 -9.85 -14.14 -16.16
CA LEU A 417 -8.67 -14.91 -15.77
C LEU A 417 -8.13 -15.86 -16.88
N PRO A 418 -8.93 -16.70 -17.55
CA PRO A 418 -8.40 -17.59 -18.60
C PRO A 418 -7.88 -16.82 -19.83
N ALA A 419 -8.67 -15.85 -20.32
CA ALA A 419 -8.30 -15.03 -21.48
C ALA A 419 -7.09 -14.14 -21.17
N GLY A 420 -7.04 -13.59 -19.96
CA GLY A 420 -5.95 -12.80 -19.41
C GLY A 420 -4.68 -13.63 -19.28
N LEU A 421 -4.74 -14.84 -18.71
CA LEU A 421 -3.57 -15.73 -18.65
C LEU A 421 -3.02 -16.03 -20.04
N TRP A 422 -3.90 -16.32 -21.01
CA TRP A 422 -3.47 -16.57 -22.39
C TRP A 422 -2.83 -15.33 -23.03
N TYR A 423 -3.47 -14.17 -22.92
CA TYR A 423 -3.00 -12.93 -23.53
C TYR A 423 -1.71 -12.38 -22.88
N CYS A 424 -1.67 -12.35 -21.55
CA CYS A 424 -0.57 -11.77 -20.77
C CYS A 424 0.69 -12.64 -20.82
N LEU A 425 0.56 -13.97 -20.87
CA LEU A 425 1.69 -14.88 -20.91
C LEU A 425 2.18 -15.20 -22.32
N LYS A 426 1.46 -14.77 -23.37
CA LYS A 426 1.85 -14.98 -24.77
C LYS A 426 3.26 -14.43 -25.04
N GLY A 427 4.12 -15.24 -25.66
CA GLY A 427 5.51 -14.83 -25.94
C GLY A 427 6.41 -14.69 -24.70
N SER A 428 5.95 -15.15 -23.53
CA SER A 428 6.81 -15.30 -22.33
C SER A 428 7.26 -16.76 -22.17
N PRO A 429 8.31 -17.02 -21.36
CA PRO A 429 8.72 -18.39 -20.99
C PRO A 429 7.67 -19.19 -20.21
N VAL A 430 6.64 -18.52 -19.69
CA VAL A 430 5.61 -19.08 -18.80
C VAL A 430 4.35 -19.39 -19.60
N ARG A 431 3.71 -20.53 -19.30
CA ARG A 431 2.43 -20.93 -19.90
C ARG A 431 1.30 -20.85 -18.87
N PRO A 432 0.02 -20.69 -19.27
CA PRO A 432 -1.11 -20.69 -18.34
C PRO A 432 -1.16 -21.89 -17.40
N ARG A 433 -0.76 -23.08 -17.89
CA ARG A 433 -0.65 -24.30 -17.06
C ARG A 433 0.33 -24.18 -15.89
N ASP A 434 1.36 -23.35 -16.02
CA ASP A 434 2.37 -23.17 -14.97
C ASP A 434 1.80 -22.33 -13.82
N PHE A 435 1.01 -21.30 -14.15
CA PHE A 435 0.22 -20.56 -13.16
C PHE A 435 -0.75 -21.49 -12.42
N LEU A 436 -1.55 -22.27 -13.15
CA LEU A 436 -2.50 -23.22 -12.56
C LEU A 436 -1.79 -24.25 -11.67
N ARG A 437 -0.60 -24.74 -12.06
CA ARG A 437 0.21 -25.64 -11.23
C ARG A 437 0.70 -24.99 -9.94
N GLY A 438 1.09 -23.71 -9.99
CA GLY A 438 1.52 -22.96 -8.80
C GLY A 438 0.37 -22.77 -7.80
N VAL A 439 -0.84 -22.62 -8.30
CA VAL A 439 -2.04 -22.31 -7.50
C VAL A 439 -2.83 -23.55 -7.06
N ALA A 440 -2.75 -24.67 -7.79
CA ALA A 440 -3.59 -25.85 -7.57
C ALA A 440 -3.51 -26.41 -6.13
N ARG A 441 -2.29 -26.53 -5.58
CA ARG A 441 -2.10 -27.03 -4.20
C ARG A 441 -2.64 -26.06 -3.15
N PRO A 442 -2.27 -24.76 -3.15
CA PRO A 442 -2.87 -23.78 -2.25
C PRO A 442 -4.39 -23.76 -2.31
N VAL A 443 -5.00 -23.70 -3.50
CA VAL A 443 -6.48 -23.68 -3.61
C VAL A 443 -7.10 -24.93 -3.01
N ALA A 444 -6.60 -26.12 -3.36
CA ALA A 444 -7.16 -27.37 -2.83
C ALA A 444 -7.03 -27.43 -1.30
N ALA A 445 -5.87 -27.08 -0.75
CA ALA A 445 -5.64 -27.07 0.69
C ALA A 445 -6.49 -26.01 1.42
N SER A 446 -6.65 -24.83 0.84
CA SER A 446 -7.47 -23.75 1.41
C SER A 446 -8.96 -24.06 1.36
N LEU A 447 -9.46 -24.63 0.26
CA LEU A 447 -10.88 -25.03 0.17
C LEU A 447 -11.20 -26.18 1.13
N ALA A 448 -10.32 -27.18 1.24
CA ALA A 448 -10.49 -28.27 2.20
C ALA A 448 -10.40 -27.77 3.66
N MET A 449 -9.47 -26.85 3.95
CA MET A 449 -9.44 -26.15 5.24
C MET A 449 -10.77 -25.41 5.50
N GLY A 450 -11.29 -24.68 4.52
CA GLY A 450 -12.56 -23.96 4.63
C GLY A 450 -13.73 -24.88 4.94
N ALA A 451 -13.82 -26.04 4.28
CA ALA A 451 -14.84 -27.05 4.54
C ALA A 451 -14.76 -27.60 5.97
N VAL A 452 -13.54 -27.91 6.46
CA VAL A 452 -13.32 -28.36 7.84
C VAL A 452 -13.73 -27.28 8.85
N LEU A 453 -13.33 -26.03 8.61
CA LEU A 453 -13.67 -24.92 9.50
C LEU A 453 -15.17 -24.62 9.53
N ALA A 454 -15.84 -24.66 8.37
CA ALA A 454 -17.29 -24.48 8.29
C ALA A 454 -18.03 -25.61 9.03
N GLY A 455 -17.60 -26.86 8.87
CA GLY A 455 -18.16 -28.00 9.62
C GLY A 455 -17.92 -27.90 11.12
N ALA A 456 -16.70 -27.56 11.54
CA ALA A 456 -16.36 -27.36 12.94
C ALA A 456 -17.13 -26.19 13.57
N ARG A 457 -17.37 -25.12 12.81
CA ARG A 457 -18.18 -23.98 13.24
C ARG A 457 -19.65 -24.33 13.45
N TYR A 458 -20.20 -25.22 12.63
CA TYR A 458 -21.58 -25.73 12.81
C TYR A 458 -21.71 -26.57 14.09
N GLY A 459 -20.68 -27.33 14.46
CA GLY A 459 -20.67 -28.18 15.66
C GLY A 459 -20.41 -27.45 16.98
N ILE A 460 -19.86 -26.23 16.95
CA ILE A 460 -19.58 -25.41 18.15
C ILE A 460 -20.58 -24.26 18.23
N PRO A 461 -21.72 -24.43 18.94
CA PRO A 461 -22.60 -23.32 19.28
C PRO A 461 -21.91 -22.40 20.29
N GLY A 462 -21.93 -21.09 20.05
CA GLY A 462 -21.34 -20.11 20.94
C GLY A 462 -21.30 -18.71 20.31
N ASP A 463 -21.69 -17.70 21.09
CA ASP A 463 -21.80 -16.30 20.67
C ASP A 463 -20.61 -15.45 21.13
N HIS A 464 -19.44 -16.07 21.35
CA HIS A 464 -18.22 -15.41 21.81
C HIS A 464 -17.18 -15.29 20.70
N PRO A 465 -17.37 -14.39 19.70
CA PRO A 465 -16.51 -14.35 18.52
C PRO A 465 -15.07 -13.94 18.85
N PHE A 466 -14.83 -13.25 19.97
CA PHE A 466 -13.48 -12.91 20.46
C PHE A 466 -12.64 -14.13 20.85
N LEU A 467 -13.27 -15.20 21.35
CA LEU A 467 -12.59 -16.44 21.72
C LEU A 467 -12.54 -17.42 20.54
N LEU A 468 -13.62 -17.46 19.74
CA LEU A 468 -13.72 -18.39 18.61
C LEU A 468 -12.72 -18.04 17.49
N LEU A 469 -12.55 -16.76 17.13
CA LEU A 469 -11.70 -16.38 16.01
C LEU A 469 -10.23 -16.81 16.18
N PRO A 470 -9.54 -16.57 17.32
CA PRO A 470 -8.18 -17.05 17.51
C PRO A 470 -8.07 -18.58 17.47
N VAL A 471 -9.02 -19.29 18.09
CA VAL A 471 -9.04 -20.76 18.12
C VAL A 471 -9.20 -21.33 16.72
N PHE A 472 -10.18 -20.84 15.96
CA PHE A 472 -10.39 -21.26 14.58
C PHE A 472 -9.27 -20.82 13.64
N PHE A 473 -8.57 -19.72 13.93
CA PHE A 473 -7.39 -19.31 13.17
C PHE A 473 -6.23 -20.29 13.36
N VAL A 474 -5.96 -20.70 14.61
CA VAL A 474 -4.96 -21.72 14.93
C VAL A 474 -5.36 -23.06 14.31
N LEU A 475 -6.61 -23.50 14.51
CA LEU A 475 -7.14 -24.73 13.91
C LEU A 475 -7.01 -24.70 12.38
N GLY A 476 -7.43 -23.61 11.74
CA GLY A 476 -7.34 -23.43 10.30
C GLY A 476 -5.91 -23.50 9.79
N THR A 477 -4.97 -22.85 10.49
CA THR A 477 -3.54 -22.92 10.16
C THR A 477 -3.02 -24.35 10.25
N LEU A 478 -3.34 -25.08 11.33
CA LEU A 478 -2.93 -26.47 11.52
C LEU A 478 -3.54 -27.39 10.46
N THR A 479 -4.85 -27.27 10.21
CA THR A 479 -5.56 -28.03 9.17
C THR A 479 -4.99 -27.75 7.79
N TYR A 480 -4.73 -26.49 7.45
CA TYR A 480 -4.11 -26.11 6.18
C TYR A 480 -2.73 -26.72 6.00
N LEU A 481 -1.86 -26.65 7.02
CA LEU A 481 -0.52 -27.24 6.97
C LEU A 481 -0.57 -28.78 6.90
N LEU A 482 -1.52 -29.41 7.60
CA LEU A 482 -1.73 -30.85 7.55
C LEU A 482 -2.17 -31.30 6.14
N ILE A 483 -3.17 -30.63 5.56
CA ILE A 483 -3.66 -30.94 4.21
C ILE A 483 -2.54 -30.67 3.19
N TRP A 484 -1.86 -29.53 3.30
CA TRP A 484 -0.74 -29.19 2.44
C TRP A 484 0.35 -30.27 2.45
N THR A 485 0.76 -30.73 3.63
CA THR A 485 1.81 -31.76 3.77
C THR A 485 1.36 -33.15 3.35
N SER A 486 0.04 -33.42 3.36
CA SER A 486 -0.56 -34.66 2.87
C SER A 486 -0.65 -34.70 1.35
N LEU A 487 -0.73 -33.55 0.68
CA LEU A 487 -0.75 -33.48 -0.79
C LEU A 487 0.59 -33.91 -1.41
N PRO A 488 0.57 -34.55 -2.60
CA PRO A 488 1.78 -35.03 -3.27
C PRO A 488 2.80 -33.91 -3.48
N GLY A 489 4.02 -34.07 -2.92
CA GLY A 489 5.09 -33.08 -3.00
C GLY A 489 4.99 -31.90 -2.02
N GLY A 490 3.96 -31.86 -1.17
CA GLY A 490 3.74 -30.79 -0.19
C GLY A 490 4.84 -30.68 0.86
N ARG A 491 5.35 -31.81 1.37
CA ARG A 491 6.48 -31.85 2.33
C ARG A 491 7.78 -31.26 1.75
N ARG A 492 8.04 -31.46 0.46
CA ARG A 492 9.20 -30.87 -0.23
C ARG A 492 8.98 -29.37 -0.43
N GLY A 493 7.80 -28.98 -0.92
CA GLY A 493 7.44 -27.56 -1.10
C GLY A 493 7.49 -26.76 0.20
N LEU A 494 7.01 -27.32 1.31
CA LEU A 494 7.07 -26.65 2.62
C LEU A 494 8.52 -26.47 3.09
N ARG A 495 9.40 -27.47 2.90
CA ARG A 495 10.83 -27.35 3.23
C ARG A 495 11.52 -26.29 2.39
N GLU A 496 11.23 -26.25 1.09
CA GLU A 496 11.75 -25.22 0.19
C GLU A 496 11.30 -23.83 0.66
N MET A 497 10.03 -23.64 0.96
CA MET A 497 9.49 -22.35 1.45
C MET A 497 10.13 -21.91 2.78
N VAL A 498 10.23 -22.82 3.75
CA VAL A 498 10.90 -22.55 5.04
C VAL A 498 12.37 -22.19 4.84
N GLY A 499 13.06 -22.86 3.91
CA GLY A 499 14.44 -22.54 3.55
C GLY A 499 14.60 -21.11 3.04
N HIS A 500 13.69 -20.63 2.19
CA HIS A 500 13.74 -19.27 1.65
C HIS A 500 13.38 -18.22 2.70
N ILE A 501 12.40 -18.49 3.58
CA ILE A 501 12.08 -17.58 4.70
C ILE A 501 13.30 -17.43 5.63
N ARG A 502 14.04 -18.51 5.88
CA ARG A 502 15.28 -18.46 6.68
C ARG A 502 16.38 -17.63 6.04
N LEU A 503 16.45 -17.57 4.71
CA LEU A 503 17.41 -16.72 3.98
C LEU A 503 17.02 -15.23 4.00
N LEU A 504 15.73 -14.92 4.20
CA LEU A 504 15.24 -13.55 4.33
C LEU A 504 15.36 -13.00 5.76
N LEU A 505 15.57 -13.86 6.75
CA LEU A 505 15.88 -13.44 8.12
C LEU A 505 17.34 -12.96 8.18
N PRO A 506 17.63 -11.83 8.86
CA PRO A 506 18.99 -11.33 8.97
C PRO A 506 19.88 -12.41 9.60
N ALA A 507 20.99 -12.72 8.92
CA ALA A 507 21.99 -13.65 9.44
C ALA A 507 22.37 -13.22 10.86
N ARG A 508 22.32 -14.16 11.82
CA ARG A 508 22.81 -13.90 13.17
C ARG A 508 24.26 -13.42 13.04
N PRO A 509 24.65 -12.30 13.69
CA PRO A 509 26.05 -11.90 13.70
C PRO A 509 26.85 -13.05 14.30
N THR A 510 27.76 -13.59 13.50
CA THR A 510 28.77 -14.55 13.96
C THR A 510 29.70 -13.80 14.92
N LEU A 511 29.41 -13.89 16.22
CA LEU A 511 30.36 -13.58 17.28
C LEU A 511 31.53 -14.56 17.15
N GLY A 512 32.72 -14.05 16.79
CA GLY A 512 33.95 -14.85 16.86
C GLY A 512 34.80 -14.92 15.60
N GLN A 513 35.10 -13.78 14.97
CA GLN A 513 36.42 -13.56 14.39
C GLN A 513 36.94 -12.21 14.88
N VAL A 514 37.24 -12.16 16.18
CA VAL A 514 38.18 -11.17 16.70
C VAL A 514 39.54 -11.62 16.20
N GLY A 515 40.14 -10.83 15.31
CA GLY A 515 41.45 -11.09 14.77
C GLY A 515 42.48 -11.20 15.89
N HIS A 516 43.14 -12.34 15.97
CA HIS A 516 44.46 -12.39 16.58
C HIS A 516 45.39 -11.58 15.69
N GLY A 517 45.67 -10.34 16.11
CA GLY A 517 46.76 -9.54 15.59
C GLY A 517 48.08 -10.29 15.83
N THR A 518 48.82 -10.49 14.76
CA THR A 518 50.25 -10.82 14.78
C THR A 518 51.02 -9.73 15.53
N PRO A 519 51.88 -10.05 16.51
CA PRO A 519 52.74 -9.05 17.13
C PRO A 519 53.84 -8.62 16.16
N ASN A 520 54.06 -7.32 16.07
CA ASN A 520 55.21 -6.69 15.41
C ASN A 520 56.54 -7.30 15.87
N GLU A 521 57.34 -7.76 14.91
CA GLU A 521 58.80 -7.77 15.01
C GLU A 521 59.31 -6.34 14.77
N LEU A 522 59.86 -5.72 15.81
CA LEU A 522 60.74 -4.55 15.74
C LEU A 522 61.61 -4.54 17.00
N CYS A 523 62.77 -5.20 16.92
CA CYS A 523 63.95 -4.97 17.77
C CYS A 523 65.13 -5.76 17.21
N THR A 524 65.88 -5.16 16.28
CA THR A 524 67.35 -4.96 16.21
C THR A 524 67.75 -4.58 14.80
#